data_AF-A0A812PD27-F1
#
_entry.id   AF-A0A812PD27-F1
#
_cell.length_a   1.000
_cell.length_b   1.000
_cell.length_c   1.000
_cell.angle_alpha   90.00
_cell.angle_beta   90.00
_cell.angle_gamma   90.00
#
_symmetry.space_group_name_H-M   'P 1'
#
loop_
_entity.id
_entity.type
_entity.pdbx_description
1 polymer ?
#
loop_
_entity_poly.entity_id
_entity_poly.type
_entity_poly.pdbx_seq_one_letter_code
_entity_poly.pdbx_strand_id
1 'polypeptide(L)'
;MFRTAADCDMTGWTSFMALCKKKLMGREGVWDGSQDDSQASRVDLSSTQVHGRIAFSWRGRLAISRLTKLATLNLAGSQAEFLPGGNELQDLFIEDSSKKLLPALMTLVSNCPLNGPVEDLLELLAASGQLTRLIAKRANLSGHVPNIACMKAARVDGYAYSQKCGLPLSKSLQSLDLSGNKITRVDALNVQTYVSLANNPPMTFATGILQSALKKSLQLDLSGTAITNMRDISRLFETGALRMTVQTTSTNATGGYSCHDVTSSSLRVSSHMFWPEGLCGCMAGYEGSGIDCRECGRDTFNDVFNSSCRPCPASSTAGKGAASIDGCRCDLGRMIDGACQCEAGKALSQLLEAKHVVGYARLVRQASVVFRCWDPAAERCNSSGSSDIGCTTGGYEGPLCVACAEGYRSRSRRCIKCDVASDDTRGTMAGVATTAAVVAVVAGVMYFWRSRAGDSGPADAAPVPQGGSVLLQLFQLWGVLLGTKEVVEALEVMEEYVQWLQMTAKSFRDAMSLECAYGRSAQSLSALASPCIPLLLLALCMPLEAVRRGAGTEPGVSSALKLLTALFIGGGEPLLKHAFRVALPLVKCDAWGGEAAWAPWAL
;
A
#
# COMPACT_ATOMS: atom_id res chain seq x y z
N MET A 1 -44.35 -1.96 -34.94
CA MET A 1 -45.59 -2.29 -34.20
C MET A 1 -46.60 -2.86 -35.20
N PHE A 2 -46.48 -4.14 -35.56
CA PHE A 2 -47.53 -4.94 -36.20
C PHE A 2 -47.27 -6.39 -35.76
N ARG A 3 -47.97 -6.84 -34.71
CA ARG A 3 -48.00 -8.23 -34.27
C ARG A 3 -49.39 -8.75 -34.57
N THR A 4 -49.57 -9.45 -35.69
CA THR A 4 -50.71 -10.34 -35.86
C THR A 4 -50.44 -11.59 -35.03
N ALA A 5 -51.05 -11.68 -33.85
CA ALA A 5 -51.06 -12.89 -33.05
C ALA A 5 -52.08 -13.86 -33.67
N ALA A 6 -51.59 -14.90 -34.33
CA ALA A 6 -52.39 -16.09 -34.59
C ALA A 6 -52.06 -17.07 -33.45
N ASP A 7 -53.06 -17.44 -32.67
CA ASP A 7 -52.97 -18.52 -31.69
C ASP A 7 -52.80 -19.84 -32.45
N CYS A 8 -51.67 -20.51 -32.26
CA CYS A 8 -51.32 -21.74 -32.98
C CYS A 8 -51.13 -22.88 -31.98
N ASP A 9 -52.12 -23.77 -31.94
CA ASP A 9 -52.08 -25.02 -31.21
C ASP A 9 -51.24 -26.08 -31.97
N MET A 10 -50.24 -26.66 -31.32
CA MET A 10 -49.40 -27.74 -31.86
C MET A 10 -50.07 -29.13 -31.88
N THR A 11 -51.34 -29.26 -31.49
CA THR A 11 -52.07 -30.55 -31.54
C THR A 11 -52.27 -31.09 -32.96
N GLY A 12 -52.16 -30.26 -34.02
CA GLY A 12 -52.34 -30.66 -35.42
C GLY A 12 -51.16 -30.34 -36.36
N TRP A 13 -50.51 -31.35 -36.93
CA TRP A 13 -49.36 -31.22 -37.85
C TRP A 13 -49.67 -30.44 -39.15
N THR A 14 -50.90 -30.54 -39.66
CA THR A 14 -51.34 -29.82 -40.86
C THR A 14 -51.39 -28.31 -40.66
N SER A 15 -51.85 -27.85 -39.49
CA SER A 15 -51.84 -26.43 -39.09
C SER A 15 -50.41 -25.91 -38.87
N PHE A 16 -49.53 -26.74 -38.33
CA PHE A 16 -48.10 -26.43 -38.12
C PHE A 16 -47.35 -26.20 -39.44
N MET A 17 -47.50 -27.09 -40.43
CA MET A 17 -46.85 -26.96 -41.75
C MET A 17 -47.35 -25.75 -42.54
N ALA A 18 -48.66 -25.46 -42.49
CA ALA A 18 -49.23 -24.29 -43.17
C ALA A 18 -48.62 -22.96 -42.67
N LEU A 19 -48.19 -22.90 -41.40
CA LEU A 19 -47.64 -21.70 -40.78
C LEU A 19 -46.11 -21.61 -40.86
N CYS A 20 -45.39 -22.73 -40.76
CA CYS A 20 -43.97 -22.80 -41.14
C CYS A 20 -43.78 -22.25 -42.57
N LYS A 21 -44.67 -22.64 -43.49
CA LYS A 21 -44.73 -22.12 -44.85
C LYS A 21 -44.96 -20.60 -44.87
N LYS A 22 -45.84 -20.05 -44.04
CA LYS A 22 -46.16 -18.61 -43.99
C LYS A 22 -45.05 -17.75 -43.36
N LYS A 23 -44.33 -18.25 -42.34
CA LYS A 23 -43.24 -17.51 -41.67
C LYS A 23 -41.90 -17.62 -42.43
N LEU A 24 -41.64 -18.74 -43.10
CA LEU A 24 -40.50 -18.86 -44.04
C LEU A 24 -40.64 -17.92 -45.24
N MET A 25 -41.87 -17.64 -45.70
CA MET A 25 -42.14 -16.71 -46.81
C MET A 25 -42.12 -15.21 -46.43
N GLY A 26 -41.91 -14.85 -45.16
CA GLY A 26 -41.90 -13.46 -44.69
C GLY A 26 -40.53 -12.74 -44.72
N ARG A 27 -39.45 -13.45 -45.10
CA ARG A 27 -38.13 -12.86 -45.34
C ARG A 27 -37.76 -13.10 -46.81
N GLU A 28 -37.96 -12.06 -47.63
CA GLU A 28 -37.55 -11.88 -49.04
C GLU A 28 -36.88 -13.10 -49.73
N GLY A 29 -37.69 -14.12 -50.03
CA GLY A 29 -37.29 -15.24 -50.88
C GLY A 29 -38.49 -15.62 -51.74
N VAL A 30 -38.39 -15.37 -53.04
CA VAL A 30 -39.38 -15.83 -54.02
C VAL A 30 -39.37 -17.35 -54.03
N TRP A 31 -40.51 -17.97 -53.75
CA TRP A 31 -40.69 -19.42 -53.77
C TRP A 31 -41.15 -19.84 -55.17
N ASP A 32 -40.25 -20.40 -55.97
CA ASP A 32 -40.60 -21.22 -57.13
C ASP A 32 -41.16 -22.55 -56.58
N GLY A 33 -42.42 -22.86 -56.90
CA GLY A 33 -43.20 -23.98 -56.38
C GLY A 33 -42.68 -25.39 -56.71
N SER A 34 -41.39 -25.55 -56.99
CA SER A 34 -40.74 -26.81 -57.38
C SER A 34 -39.90 -27.46 -56.27
N GLN A 35 -39.73 -26.84 -55.08
CA GLN A 35 -38.83 -27.37 -54.06
C GLN A 35 -39.55 -28.33 -53.10
N ASP A 36 -39.23 -29.61 -53.23
CA ASP A 36 -39.72 -30.74 -52.44
C ASP A 36 -39.53 -30.50 -50.93
N ASP A 37 -40.64 -30.27 -50.21
CA ASP A 37 -40.77 -30.06 -48.75
C ASP A 37 -40.28 -31.27 -47.90
N SER A 38 -39.57 -32.23 -48.51
CA SER A 38 -39.11 -33.47 -47.90
C SER A 38 -37.74 -33.37 -47.20
N GLN A 39 -37.13 -32.17 -47.13
CA GLN A 39 -35.73 -31.99 -46.69
C GLN A 39 -35.48 -30.88 -45.66
N ALA A 40 -36.44 -30.51 -44.81
CA ALA A 40 -36.21 -29.49 -43.79
C ALA A 40 -35.19 -29.98 -42.73
N SER A 41 -33.92 -29.65 -42.92
CA SER A 41 -32.84 -29.96 -41.97
C SER A 41 -32.74 -28.96 -40.81
N ARG A 42 -33.40 -27.82 -40.93
CA ARG A 42 -33.42 -26.76 -39.92
C ARG A 42 -34.83 -26.20 -39.76
N VAL A 43 -35.32 -26.18 -38.52
CA VAL A 43 -36.60 -25.59 -38.14
C VAL A 43 -36.33 -24.53 -37.07
N ASP A 44 -36.72 -23.29 -37.33
CA ASP A 44 -36.58 -22.16 -36.42
C ASP A 44 -37.95 -21.59 -36.04
N LEU A 45 -38.37 -21.89 -34.82
CA LEU A 45 -39.59 -21.41 -34.17
C LEU A 45 -39.29 -20.35 -33.11
N SER A 46 -38.10 -19.76 -33.12
CA SER A 46 -37.74 -18.76 -32.13
C SER A 46 -38.64 -17.51 -32.21
N SER A 47 -38.89 -16.92 -31.05
CA SER A 47 -39.74 -15.72 -30.88
C SER A 47 -41.11 -15.87 -31.56
N THR A 48 -41.74 -17.04 -31.42
CA THR A 48 -43.09 -17.32 -31.90
C THR A 48 -44.09 -17.40 -30.74
N GLN A 49 -45.39 -17.32 -31.03
CA GLN A 49 -46.46 -17.68 -30.10
C GLN A 49 -46.87 -19.16 -30.25
N VAL A 50 -46.01 -19.98 -30.86
CA VAL A 50 -46.26 -21.42 -30.96
C VAL A 50 -46.27 -21.97 -29.54
N HIS A 51 -47.40 -22.58 -29.18
CA HIS A 51 -47.64 -23.18 -27.87
C HIS A 51 -48.14 -24.61 -28.05
N GLY A 52 -48.11 -25.38 -26.96
CA GLY A 52 -48.50 -26.78 -26.96
C GLY A 52 -47.31 -27.72 -26.98
N ARG A 53 -47.60 -29.02 -26.82
CA ARG A 53 -46.61 -30.07 -26.63
C ARG A 53 -46.17 -30.66 -27.96
N ILE A 54 -44.89 -31.01 -28.08
CA ILE A 54 -44.38 -31.84 -29.18
C ILE A 54 -44.99 -33.24 -29.07
N ALA A 55 -46.13 -33.42 -29.71
CA ALA A 55 -46.93 -34.64 -29.67
C ALA A 55 -46.22 -35.83 -30.35
N PHE A 56 -46.80 -37.02 -30.17
CA PHE A 56 -46.37 -38.26 -30.83
C PHE A 56 -46.29 -38.14 -32.37
N SER A 57 -46.99 -37.18 -32.98
CA SER A 57 -46.92 -36.90 -34.42
C SER A 57 -45.56 -36.40 -34.91
N TRP A 58 -44.65 -36.00 -34.02
CA TRP A 58 -43.24 -35.74 -34.33
C TRP A 58 -42.37 -37.01 -34.23
N ARG A 59 -42.95 -38.14 -33.78
CA ARG A 59 -42.31 -39.45 -33.57
C ARG A 59 -42.59 -40.35 -34.78
N GLY A 60 -41.55 -40.92 -35.36
CA GLY A 60 -41.47 -41.46 -36.72
C GLY A 60 -42.30 -42.69 -37.12
N ARG A 61 -43.53 -42.92 -36.62
CA ARG A 61 -44.44 -43.92 -37.22
C ARG A 61 -45.46 -43.33 -38.21
N LEU A 62 -45.98 -42.13 -37.94
CA LEU A 62 -46.88 -41.38 -38.85
C LEU A 62 -46.30 -40.00 -39.22
N ALA A 63 -45.29 -39.55 -38.47
CA ALA A 63 -44.39 -38.50 -38.90
C ALA A 63 -43.61 -39.02 -40.12
N ILE A 64 -44.20 -38.79 -41.28
CA ILE A 64 -43.67 -38.84 -42.65
C ILE A 64 -42.13 -38.80 -42.60
N SER A 65 -41.47 -39.66 -43.39
CA SER A 65 -40.02 -39.76 -43.65
C SER A 65 -39.18 -38.45 -43.69
N ARG A 66 -39.84 -37.29 -43.71
CA ARG A 66 -39.34 -35.92 -43.84
C ARG A 66 -38.60 -35.37 -42.61
N LEU A 67 -38.95 -35.76 -41.37
CA LEU A 67 -38.24 -35.26 -40.16
C LEU A 67 -37.00 -36.07 -39.78
N THR A 68 -36.72 -37.16 -40.49
CA THR A 68 -35.49 -37.96 -40.29
C THR A 68 -34.22 -37.16 -40.57
N LYS A 69 -34.32 -36.02 -41.28
CA LYS A 69 -33.22 -35.12 -41.62
C LYS A 69 -33.13 -33.88 -40.73
N LEU A 70 -34.03 -33.70 -39.76
CA LEU A 70 -34.05 -32.51 -38.91
C LEU A 70 -32.80 -32.47 -38.04
N ALA A 71 -31.85 -31.62 -38.40
CA ALA A 71 -30.57 -31.46 -37.73
C ALA A 71 -30.57 -30.32 -36.70
N THR A 72 -31.34 -29.25 -36.94
CA THR A 72 -31.41 -28.10 -36.03
C THR A 72 -32.85 -27.76 -35.70
N LEU A 73 -33.16 -27.70 -34.41
CA LEU A 73 -34.44 -27.23 -33.89
C LEU A 73 -34.19 -26.05 -32.93
N ASN A 74 -34.65 -24.87 -33.31
CA ASN A 74 -34.57 -23.67 -32.48
C ASN A 74 -35.96 -23.28 -31.98
N LEU A 75 -36.21 -23.42 -30.69
CA LEU A 75 -37.45 -23.08 -30.02
C LEU A 75 -37.35 -21.76 -29.24
N ALA A 76 -36.20 -21.09 -29.17
CA ALA A 76 -35.95 -20.02 -28.21
C ALA A 76 -37.03 -18.91 -28.16
N GLY A 77 -37.65 -18.70 -26.99
CA GLY A 77 -38.70 -17.67 -26.82
C GLY A 77 -40.04 -18.01 -27.46
N SER A 78 -40.29 -19.29 -27.74
CA SER A 78 -41.64 -19.83 -27.99
C SER A 78 -42.32 -20.28 -26.69
N GLN A 79 -43.53 -20.80 -26.77
CA GLN A 79 -44.27 -21.42 -25.66
C GLN A 79 -44.42 -22.93 -25.87
N ALA A 80 -43.61 -23.53 -26.75
CA ALA A 80 -43.67 -24.94 -27.04
C ALA A 80 -43.11 -25.77 -25.87
N GLU A 81 -43.86 -26.79 -25.45
CA GLU A 81 -43.40 -27.79 -24.50
C GLU A 81 -42.69 -28.93 -25.25
N PHE A 82 -41.39 -29.09 -25.00
CA PHE A 82 -40.61 -30.17 -25.64
C PHE A 82 -40.74 -31.51 -24.89
N LEU A 83 -40.86 -31.45 -23.56
CA LEU A 83 -40.85 -32.66 -22.74
C LEU A 83 -42.18 -33.42 -22.89
N PRO A 84 -42.12 -34.75 -23.12
CA PRO A 84 -43.30 -35.60 -23.01
C PRO A 84 -43.86 -35.50 -21.59
N GLY A 85 -45.19 -35.50 -21.47
CA GLY A 85 -45.85 -35.54 -20.16
C GLY A 85 -46.64 -36.83 -19.95
N GLY A 86 -46.72 -37.29 -18.71
CA GLY A 86 -47.44 -38.50 -18.32
C GLY A 86 -46.86 -39.77 -18.94
N ASN A 87 -47.73 -40.68 -19.38
CA ASN A 87 -47.37 -42.00 -19.91
C ASN A 87 -46.58 -41.95 -21.24
N GLU A 88 -46.45 -40.78 -21.86
CA GLU A 88 -45.72 -40.61 -23.13
C GLU A 88 -44.23 -40.98 -23.05
N LEU A 89 -43.61 -40.86 -21.86
CA LEU A 89 -42.25 -41.36 -21.62
C LEU A 89 -42.22 -42.88 -21.64
N GLN A 90 -43.22 -43.52 -21.02
CA GLN A 90 -43.34 -44.97 -20.96
C GLN A 90 -43.44 -45.59 -22.36
N ASP A 91 -44.25 -45.00 -23.23
CA ASP A 91 -44.41 -45.43 -24.62
C ASP A 91 -43.12 -45.34 -25.43
N LEU A 92 -42.23 -44.39 -25.11
CA LEU A 92 -40.92 -44.26 -25.76
C LEU A 92 -39.96 -45.41 -25.41
N PHE A 93 -40.11 -46.02 -24.22
CA PHE A 93 -39.25 -47.10 -23.77
C PHE A 93 -39.80 -48.50 -24.07
N ILE A 94 -41.12 -48.64 -24.21
CA ILE A 94 -41.77 -49.93 -24.48
C ILE A 94 -41.65 -50.34 -25.95
N GLU A 95 -41.67 -49.39 -26.89
CA GLU A 95 -41.62 -49.72 -28.31
C GLU A 95 -40.19 -49.83 -28.86
N ASP A 96 -39.95 -50.93 -29.56
CA ASP A 96 -38.70 -51.34 -30.21
C ASP A 96 -37.81 -50.18 -30.71
N SER A 97 -36.52 -50.24 -30.37
CA SER A 97 -35.40 -49.28 -30.58
C SER A 97 -35.29 -48.58 -31.95
N SER A 98 -36.09 -49.01 -32.92
CA SER A 98 -36.36 -48.36 -34.20
C SER A 98 -37.03 -46.97 -34.09
N LYS A 99 -37.62 -46.61 -32.95
CA LYS A 99 -38.37 -45.34 -32.76
C LYS A 99 -37.57 -44.26 -32.03
N LYS A 100 -36.44 -43.86 -32.60
CA LYS A 100 -35.65 -42.75 -32.06
C LYS A 100 -36.41 -41.42 -32.26
N LEU A 101 -36.56 -40.64 -31.18
CA LEU A 101 -37.04 -39.27 -31.28
C LEU A 101 -35.96 -38.41 -31.96
N LEU A 102 -36.28 -37.83 -33.12
CA LEU A 102 -35.40 -36.92 -33.88
C LEU A 102 -33.98 -37.50 -34.09
N PRO A 103 -33.83 -38.59 -34.86
CA PRO A 103 -32.58 -39.36 -34.96
C PRO A 103 -31.40 -38.64 -35.63
N ALA A 104 -31.64 -37.51 -36.29
CA ALA A 104 -30.60 -36.69 -36.92
C ALA A 104 -30.39 -35.35 -36.21
N LEU A 105 -31.04 -35.11 -35.07
CA LEU A 105 -30.94 -33.84 -34.37
C LEU A 105 -29.52 -33.65 -33.84
N MET A 106 -28.86 -32.60 -34.32
CA MET A 106 -27.52 -32.19 -33.91
C MET A 106 -27.57 -31.01 -32.95
N THR A 107 -28.52 -30.09 -33.14
CA THR A 107 -28.63 -28.87 -32.32
C THR A 107 -30.06 -28.65 -31.85
N LEU A 108 -30.24 -28.56 -30.53
CA LEU A 108 -31.46 -28.10 -29.90
C LEU A 108 -31.20 -26.80 -29.13
N VAL A 109 -31.95 -25.77 -29.46
CA VAL A 109 -31.93 -24.48 -28.74
C VAL A 109 -33.30 -24.22 -28.16
N SER A 110 -33.39 -24.13 -26.84
CA SER A 110 -34.58 -23.78 -26.08
C SER A 110 -34.26 -22.66 -25.11
N ASN A 111 -35.15 -21.68 -25.08
CA ASN A 111 -35.21 -20.63 -24.06
C ASN A 111 -36.67 -20.50 -23.60
N CYS A 112 -37.36 -21.64 -23.58
CA CYS A 112 -38.78 -21.80 -23.28
C CYS A 112 -38.87 -22.68 -22.04
N PRO A 113 -39.94 -22.56 -21.25
CA PRO A 113 -40.16 -23.43 -20.11
C PRO A 113 -40.32 -24.87 -20.62
N LEU A 114 -39.25 -25.65 -20.55
CA LEU A 114 -39.29 -27.09 -20.82
C LEU A 114 -39.97 -27.82 -19.67
N ASN A 115 -39.89 -27.27 -18.45
CA ASN A 115 -40.56 -27.73 -17.24
C ASN A 115 -40.29 -29.22 -16.94
N GLY A 116 -39.32 -29.50 -16.09
CA GLY A 116 -39.10 -30.86 -15.62
C GLY A 116 -37.67 -31.16 -15.22
N PRO A 117 -37.39 -32.41 -14.81
CA PRO A 117 -36.03 -32.87 -14.54
C PRO A 117 -35.13 -32.76 -15.77
N VAL A 118 -33.87 -32.32 -15.56
CA VAL A 118 -32.83 -32.37 -16.61
C VAL A 118 -32.56 -33.80 -17.05
N GLU A 119 -32.71 -34.76 -16.13
CA GLU A 119 -32.56 -36.19 -16.40
C GLU A 119 -33.51 -36.66 -17.52
N ASP A 120 -34.81 -36.41 -17.38
CA ASP A 120 -35.83 -36.77 -18.37
C ASP A 120 -35.53 -36.17 -19.76
N LEU A 121 -35.06 -34.90 -19.78
CA LEU A 121 -34.67 -34.24 -21.03
C LEU A 121 -33.47 -34.95 -21.70
N LEU A 122 -32.41 -35.20 -20.94
CA LEU A 122 -31.19 -35.81 -21.46
C LEU A 122 -31.42 -37.26 -21.84
N GLU A 123 -32.29 -37.97 -21.13
CA GLU A 123 -32.67 -39.33 -21.43
C GLU A 123 -33.45 -39.41 -22.74
N LEU A 124 -34.43 -38.53 -22.93
CA LEU A 124 -35.16 -38.40 -24.19
C LEU A 124 -34.23 -38.12 -25.37
N LEU A 125 -33.27 -37.21 -25.17
CA LEU A 125 -32.30 -36.81 -26.19
C LEU A 125 -31.20 -37.84 -26.42
N ALA A 126 -30.97 -38.78 -25.50
CA ALA A 126 -30.02 -39.87 -25.66
C ALA A 126 -30.32 -40.72 -26.90
N ALA A 127 -31.61 -40.86 -27.22
CA ALA A 127 -32.08 -41.57 -28.40
C ALA A 127 -31.63 -40.92 -29.72
N SER A 128 -31.35 -39.61 -29.71
CA SER A 128 -30.99 -38.85 -30.91
C SER A 128 -29.61 -39.23 -31.46
N GLY A 129 -28.67 -39.73 -30.63
CA GLY A 129 -27.36 -40.27 -31.04
C GLY A 129 -26.37 -39.27 -31.68
N GLN A 130 -26.86 -38.27 -32.41
CA GLN A 130 -26.07 -37.27 -33.15
C GLN A 130 -26.07 -35.88 -32.50
N LEU A 131 -26.74 -35.72 -31.34
CA LEU A 131 -26.85 -34.43 -30.69
C LEU A 131 -25.47 -33.92 -30.24
N THR A 132 -25.01 -32.84 -30.87
CA THR A 132 -23.73 -32.19 -30.56
C THR A 132 -23.89 -30.97 -29.66
N ARG A 133 -25.05 -30.29 -29.73
CA ARG A 133 -25.28 -29.05 -29.00
C ARG A 133 -26.68 -28.99 -28.39
N LEU A 134 -26.74 -28.80 -27.08
CA LEU A 134 -27.97 -28.53 -26.34
C LEU A 134 -27.84 -27.19 -25.62
N ILE A 135 -28.72 -26.24 -25.96
CA ILE A 135 -28.86 -24.98 -25.24
C ILE A 135 -30.26 -24.98 -24.65
N ALA A 136 -30.40 -25.05 -23.33
CA ALA A 136 -31.68 -24.99 -22.63
C ALA A 136 -31.59 -23.96 -21.49
N LYS A 137 -31.36 -22.69 -21.86
CA LYS A 137 -31.24 -21.59 -20.90
C LYS A 137 -32.60 -21.23 -20.33
N ARG A 138 -32.66 -20.92 -19.04
CA ARG A 138 -33.87 -20.41 -18.37
C ARG A 138 -35.13 -21.22 -18.73
N ALA A 139 -34.93 -22.53 -18.87
CA ALA A 139 -35.92 -23.47 -19.36
C ALA A 139 -36.77 -24.07 -18.24
N ASN A 140 -36.65 -23.53 -17.02
CA ASN A 140 -37.29 -24.06 -15.82
C ASN A 140 -36.98 -25.57 -15.60
N LEU A 141 -35.81 -26.02 -16.03
CA LEU A 141 -35.34 -27.38 -15.75
C LEU A 141 -34.90 -27.49 -14.29
N SER A 142 -35.06 -28.65 -13.68
CA SER A 142 -34.74 -28.89 -12.28
C SER A 142 -33.99 -30.20 -12.05
N GLY A 143 -33.56 -30.44 -10.81
CA GLY A 143 -32.98 -31.72 -10.41
C GLY A 143 -31.47 -31.77 -10.61
N HIS A 144 -30.97 -32.84 -11.21
CA HIS A 144 -29.54 -33.10 -11.33
C HIS A 144 -29.12 -33.43 -12.77
N VAL A 145 -27.84 -33.23 -13.07
CA VAL A 145 -27.23 -33.68 -14.34
C VAL A 145 -26.75 -35.12 -14.15
N PRO A 146 -27.42 -36.12 -14.75
CA PRO A 146 -27.08 -37.53 -14.59
C PRO A 146 -25.81 -37.91 -15.36
N ASN A 147 -25.33 -39.11 -15.12
CA ASN A 147 -24.22 -39.68 -15.89
C ASN A 147 -24.67 -40.14 -17.30
N ILE A 148 -24.58 -39.23 -18.27
CA ILE A 148 -24.98 -39.52 -19.67
C ILE A 148 -24.09 -40.54 -20.41
N ALA A 149 -23.00 -41.03 -19.81
CA ALA A 149 -22.18 -42.09 -20.41
C ALA A 149 -22.84 -43.47 -20.29
N CYS A 150 -23.62 -43.69 -19.22
CA CYS A 150 -24.54 -44.80 -19.15
C CYS A 150 -25.73 -44.38 -18.28
N MET A 151 -26.79 -43.95 -18.95
CA MET A 151 -28.09 -43.78 -18.31
C MET A 151 -28.63 -45.17 -18.01
N LYS A 152 -28.68 -45.51 -16.72
CA LYS A 152 -29.30 -46.74 -16.24
C LYS A 152 -30.79 -46.48 -16.18
N ALA A 153 -31.54 -47.17 -17.03
CA ALA A 153 -32.97 -47.42 -16.90
C ALA A 153 -33.83 -46.24 -16.41
N ALA A 154 -34.53 -45.57 -17.33
CA ALA A 154 -35.68 -44.72 -17.01
C ALA A 154 -36.53 -45.38 -15.93
N ARG A 155 -36.83 -44.64 -14.86
CA ARG A 155 -37.84 -45.03 -13.88
C ARG A 155 -39.10 -44.25 -14.18
N VAL A 156 -40.04 -44.90 -14.85
CA VAL A 156 -41.39 -44.34 -15.09
C VAL A 156 -42.34 -45.06 -14.16
N ASP A 157 -43.02 -44.31 -13.29
CA ASP A 157 -44.01 -44.81 -12.32
C ASP A 157 -43.50 -45.95 -11.41
N GLY A 158 -42.22 -45.91 -11.02
CA GLY A 158 -41.60 -46.91 -10.15
C GLY A 158 -41.10 -48.17 -10.87
N TYR A 159 -41.35 -48.32 -12.18
CA TYR A 159 -40.81 -49.41 -12.99
C TYR A 159 -39.49 -49.01 -13.64
N ALA A 160 -38.44 -49.80 -13.42
CA ALA A 160 -37.13 -49.58 -14.00
C ALA A 160 -37.03 -50.28 -15.37
N TYR A 161 -36.93 -49.49 -16.44
CA TYR A 161 -36.77 -50.00 -17.80
C TYR A 161 -35.29 -50.27 -18.10
N SER A 162 -34.74 -51.40 -17.61
CA SER A 162 -33.32 -51.71 -17.82
C SER A 162 -33.07 -52.31 -19.20
N GLN A 163 -32.45 -51.55 -20.11
CA GLN A 163 -31.80 -52.11 -21.29
C GLN A 163 -30.52 -51.34 -21.65
N LYS A 164 -29.54 -52.11 -22.15
CA LYS A 164 -28.12 -51.83 -22.47
C LYS A 164 -27.78 -50.35 -22.73
N CYS A 165 -26.64 -49.87 -22.20
CA CYS A 165 -26.02 -48.55 -22.44
C CYS A 165 -25.73 -48.32 -23.95
N GLY A 166 -26.76 -48.16 -24.78
CA GLY A 166 -26.70 -48.42 -26.21
C GLY A 166 -26.25 -47.24 -27.07
N LEU A 167 -26.43 -45.99 -26.62
CA LEU A 167 -26.10 -44.80 -27.41
C LEU A 167 -25.66 -43.66 -26.48
N PRO A 168 -24.38 -43.58 -26.12
CA PRO A 168 -23.93 -42.61 -25.14
C PRO A 168 -23.90 -41.22 -25.78
N LEU A 169 -24.86 -40.38 -25.39
CA LEU A 169 -24.87 -38.95 -25.65
C LEU A 169 -23.52 -38.30 -25.31
N SER A 170 -22.76 -38.89 -24.37
CA SER A 170 -21.40 -38.45 -24.05
C SER A 170 -20.39 -38.50 -25.20
N LYS A 171 -20.63 -39.31 -26.24
CA LYS A 171 -19.74 -39.38 -27.42
C LYS A 171 -20.07 -38.34 -28.49
N SER A 172 -21.29 -37.81 -28.51
CA SER A 172 -21.71 -36.82 -29.51
C SER A 172 -21.80 -35.42 -28.94
N LEU A 173 -22.19 -35.25 -27.67
CA LEU A 173 -22.46 -33.96 -27.06
C LEU A 173 -21.16 -33.16 -26.80
N GLN A 174 -20.99 -32.09 -27.56
CA GLN A 174 -19.85 -31.17 -27.47
C GLN A 174 -20.14 -29.98 -26.57
N SER A 175 -21.38 -29.47 -26.60
CA SER A 175 -21.78 -28.25 -25.88
C SER A 175 -23.11 -28.44 -25.17
N LEU A 176 -23.12 -28.17 -23.87
CA LEU A 176 -24.29 -28.25 -23.00
C LEU A 176 -24.46 -26.95 -22.20
N ASP A 177 -25.48 -26.17 -22.50
CA ASP A 177 -25.76 -24.92 -21.80
C ASP A 177 -27.09 -25.02 -21.06
N LEU A 178 -27.00 -25.15 -19.74
CA LEU A 178 -28.12 -25.27 -18.81
C LEU A 178 -28.17 -24.09 -17.84
N SER A 179 -27.69 -22.92 -18.26
CA SER A 179 -27.66 -21.73 -17.42
C SER A 179 -29.05 -21.18 -17.07
N GLY A 180 -29.21 -20.65 -15.86
CA GLY A 180 -30.46 -20.03 -15.40
C GLY A 180 -31.59 -21.01 -15.09
N ASN A 181 -31.27 -22.25 -14.72
CA ASN A 181 -32.26 -23.29 -14.37
C ASN A 181 -32.32 -23.50 -12.84
N LYS A 182 -32.87 -24.63 -12.38
CA LYS A 182 -32.98 -25.05 -10.98
C LYS A 182 -32.19 -26.33 -10.72
N ILE A 183 -30.98 -26.42 -11.27
CA ILE A 183 -30.11 -27.59 -11.15
C ILE A 183 -29.34 -27.51 -9.84
N THR A 184 -29.45 -28.55 -9.01
CA THR A 184 -28.87 -28.58 -7.66
C THR A 184 -27.75 -29.61 -7.52
N ARG A 185 -27.56 -30.50 -8.50
CA ARG A 185 -26.54 -31.55 -8.42
C ARG A 185 -25.98 -31.96 -9.79
N VAL A 186 -24.71 -32.35 -9.85
CA VAL A 186 -24.04 -32.86 -11.05
C VAL A 186 -23.32 -34.16 -10.73
N ASP A 187 -23.79 -35.27 -11.29
CA ASP A 187 -23.21 -36.60 -11.06
C ASP A 187 -22.08 -36.93 -12.02
N ALA A 188 -22.13 -36.41 -13.25
CA ALA A 188 -21.02 -36.48 -14.18
C ALA A 188 -21.07 -35.37 -15.23
N LEU A 189 -19.89 -35.00 -15.75
CA LEU A 189 -19.74 -34.10 -16.88
C LEU A 189 -19.08 -34.85 -18.04
N ASN A 190 -19.90 -35.55 -18.83
CA ASN A 190 -19.42 -36.29 -20.01
C ASN A 190 -19.69 -35.50 -21.30
N VAL A 191 -19.36 -34.21 -21.28
CA VAL A 191 -19.44 -33.32 -22.44
C VAL A 191 -18.01 -33.05 -22.92
N GLN A 192 -17.81 -32.85 -24.22
CA GLN A 192 -16.45 -32.78 -24.78
C GLN A 192 -15.80 -31.41 -24.65
N THR A 193 -16.55 -30.33 -24.85
CA THR A 193 -15.93 -29.00 -25.08
C THR A 193 -16.42 -27.94 -24.10
N TYR A 194 -17.74 -27.79 -23.94
CA TYR A 194 -18.31 -26.68 -23.19
C TYR A 194 -19.51 -27.09 -22.34
N VAL A 195 -19.52 -26.65 -21.09
CA VAL A 195 -20.66 -26.78 -20.18
C VAL A 195 -20.92 -25.45 -19.49
N SER A 196 -22.17 -24.98 -19.51
CA SER A 196 -22.61 -23.85 -18.67
C SER A 196 -23.66 -24.31 -17.68
N LEU A 197 -23.39 -24.04 -16.40
CA LEU A 197 -24.29 -24.24 -15.27
C LEU A 197 -24.47 -22.92 -14.50
N ALA A 198 -24.18 -21.79 -15.16
CA ALA A 198 -24.25 -20.46 -14.57
C ALA A 198 -25.67 -20.11 -14.09
N ASN A 199 -25.78 -19.29 -13.04
CA ASN A 199 -27.03 -18.81 -12.46
C ASN A 199 -28.03 -19.94 -12.10
N ASN A 200 -27.53 -21.04 -11.54
CA ASN A 200 -28.36 -22.06 -10.91
C ASN A 200 -28.34 -21.87 -9.37
N PRO A 201 -29.30 -22.48 -8.63
CA PRO A 201 -29.24 -22.53 -7.17
C PRO A 201 -27.94 -23.18 -6.66
N PRO A 202 -27.65 -23.09 -5.35
CA PRO A 202 -26.51 -23.78 -4.76
C PRO A 202 -26.46 -25.26 -5.18
N MET A 203 -25.31 -25.68 -5.71
CA MET A 203 -25.18 -26.98 -6.35
C MET A 203 -24.04 -27.83 -5.79
N THR A 204 -24.24 -29.15 -5.83
CA THR A 204 -23.26 -30.14 -5.39
C THR A 204 -22.69 -30.91 -6.59
N PHE A 205 -21.37 -30.95 -6.73
CA PHE A 205 -20.69 -31.87 -7.66
C PHE A 205 -20.39 -33.19 -6.96
N ALA A 206 -20.60 -34.31 -7.66
CA ALA A 206 -20.08 -35.59 -7.21
C ALA A 206 -18.54 -35.55 -7.14
N THR A 207 -17.97 -36.31 -6.22
CA THR A 207 -16.55 -36.24 -5.88
C THR A 207 -15.66 -36.48 -7.10
N GLY A 208 -14.68 -35.59 -7.30
CA GLY A 208 -13.70 -35.68 -8.38
C GLY A 208 -14.22 -35.29 -9.77
N ILE A 209 -15.52 -35.01 -9.94
CA ILE A 209 -16.08 -34.63 -11.25
C ILE A 209 -15.49 -33.31 -11.74
N LEU A 210 -15.41 -32.30 -10.86
CA LEU A 210 -14.83 -31.00 -11.22
C LEU A 210 -13.34 -31.13 -11.58
N GLN A 211 -12.58 -31.92 -10.81
CA GLN A 211 -11.17 -32.21 -11.12
C GLN A 211 -10.99 -32.89 -12.47
N SER A 212 -11.85 -33.88 -12.77
CA SER A 212 -11.85 -34.61 -14.04
C SER A 212 -12.17 -33.69 -15.22
N ALA A 213 -13.13 -32.78 -15.06
CA ALA A 213 -13.49 -31.78 -16.06
C ALA A 213 -12.31 -30.82 -16.34
N LEU A 214 -11.66 -30.30 -15.30
CA LEU A 214 -10.51 -29.42 -15.43
C LEU A 214 -9.32 -30.12 -16.10
N LYS A 215 -9.02 -31.37 -15.73
CA LYS A 215 -7.96 -32.18 -16.35
C LYS A 215 -8.20 -32.41 -17.84
N LYS A 216 -9.46 -32.52 -18.26
CA LYS A 216 -9.87 -32.65 -19.66
C LYS A 216 -9.91 -31.31 -20.42
N SER A 217 -9.56 -30.20 -19.76
CA SER A 217 -9.69 -28.85 -20.32
C SER A 217 -11.11 -28.51 -20.79
N LEU A 218 -12.14 -29.07 -20.13
CA LEU A 218 -13.53 -28.76 -20.41
C LEU A 218 -13.80 -27.31 -20.04
N GLN A 219 -14.31 -26.49 -20.97
CA GLN A 219 -14.72 -25.13 -20.66
C GLN A 219 -16.00 -25.17 -19.81
N LEU A 220 -15.88 -24.77 -18.55
CA LEU A 220 -16.94 -24.84 -17.57
C LEU A 220 -17.28 -23.43 -17.07
N ASP A 221 -18.54 -23.04 -17.19
CA ASP A 221 -19.06 -21.78 -16.67
C ASP A 221 -20.00 -22.02 -15.49
N LEU A 222 -19.55 -21.65 -14.30
CA LEU A 222 -20.28 -21.72 -13.02
C LEU A 222 -20.55 -20.32 -12.46
N SER A 223 -20.50 -19.27 -13.29
CA SER A 223 -20.75 -17.90 -12.83
C SER A 223 -22.16 -17.75 -12.24
N GLY A 224 -22.27 -17.04 -11.12
CA GLY A 224 -23.54 -16.86 -10.42
C GLY A 224 -24.13 -18.13 -9.78
N THR A 225 -23.35 -19.19 -9.63
CA THR A 225 -23.78 -20.45 -8.98
C THR A 225 -22.90 -20.76 -7.79
N ALA A 226 -23.51 -20.95 -6.62
CA ALA A 226 -22.79 -21.34 -5.40
C ALA A 226 -22.50 -22.85 -5.38
N ILE A 227 -21.33 -23.25 -4.91
CA ILE A 227 -20.97 -24.67 -4.78
C ILE A 227 -21.03 -25.08 -3.30
N THR A 228 -21.70 -26.19 -2.99
CA THR A 228 -21.89 -26.63 -1.60
C THR A 228 -20.76 -27.54 -1.10
N ASN A 229 -20.07 -28.25 -1.99
CA ASN A 229 -19.01 -29.19 -1.65
C ASN A 229 -17.64 -28.50 -1.58
N MET A 230 -17.45 -27.66 -0.56
CA MET A 230 -16.24 -26.83 -0.40
C MET A 230 -14.96 -27.65 -0.23
N ARG A 231 -15.03 -28.85 0.35
CA ARG A 231 -13.87 -29.73 0.56
C ARG A 231 -13.23 -30.17 -0.75
N ASP A 232 -14.04 -30.45 -1.77
CA ASP A 232 -13.51 -30.82 -3.08
C ASP A 232 -12.87 -29.61 -3.77
N ILE A 233 -13.38 -28.40 -3.54
CA ILE A 233 -12.79 -27.19 -4.08
C ILE A 233 -11.45 -26.89 -3.40
N SER A 234 -11.35 -26.97 -2.07
CA SER A 234 -10.08 -26.74 -1.36
C SER A 234 -8.98 -27.67 -1.87
N ARG A 235 -9.31 -28.96 -2.07
CA ARG A 235 -8.39 -29.95 -2.65
C ARG A 235 -7.90 -29.56 -4.06
N LEU A 236 -8.72 -28.90 -4.88
CA LEU A 236 -8.29 -28.44 -6.20
C LEU A 236 -7.20 -27.36 -6.11
N PHE A 237 -7.26 -26.48 -5.11
CA PHE A 237 -6.21 -25.49 -4.86
C PHE A 237 -4.97 -26.13 -4.21
N GLU A 238 -5.15 -27.02 -3.23
CA GLU A 238 -4.04 -27.75 -2.59
C GLU A 238 -3.23 -28.59 -3.58
N THR A 239 -3.91 -29.24 -4.53
CA THR A 239 -3.25 -30.04 -5.59
C THR A 239 -2.70 -29.19 -6.74
N GLY A 240 -2.92 -27.86 -6.71
CA GLY A 240 -2.50 -26.94 -7.75
C GLY A 240 -3.26 -27.08 -9.07
N ALA A 241 -4.37 -27.82 -9.10
CA ALA A 241 -5.26 -27.92 -10.26
C ALA A 241 -5.97 -26.59 -10.54
N LEU A 242 -6.25 -25.82 -9.49
CA LEU A 242 -6.64 -24.41 -9.56
C LEU A 242 -5.60 -23.55 -8.85
N ARG A 243 -5.44 -22.31 -9.32
CA ARG A 243 -4.59 -21.31 -8.70
C ARG A 243 -5.34 -19.99 -8.62
N MET A 244 -5.03 -19.20 -7.61
CA MET A 244 -5.63 -17.89 -7.38
C MET A 244 -4.85 -16.81 -8.12
N THR A 245 -5.51 -15.72 -8.52
CA THR A 245 -4.84 -14.54 -9.05
C THR A 245 -4.03 -13.84 -7.96
N VAL A 246 -2.91 -13.23 -8.34
CA VAL A 246 -2.04 -12.48 -7.39
C VAL A 246 -2.77 -11.27 -6.82
N GLN A 247 -3.58 -10.60 -7.64
CA GLN A 247 -4.36 -9.43 -7.25
C GLN A 247 -5.84 -9.80 -7.10
N THR A 248 -6.55 -9.06 -6.26
CA THR A 248 -8.00 -9.12 -6.16
C THR A 248 -8.62 -8.57 -7.45
N THR A 249 -9.67 -9.23 -7.95
CA THR A 249 -10.32 -8.89 -9.23
C THR A 249 -11.74 -8.37 -9.04
N SER A 250 -12.34 -8.62 -7.88
CA SER A 250 -13.68 -8.15 -7.53
C SER A 250 -13.69 -7.61 -6.12
N THR A 251 -14.36 -6.47 -5.95
CA THR A 251 -14.45 -5.76 -4.67
C THR A 251 -15.90 -5.36 -4.41
N ASN A 252 -16.40 -5.67 -3.22
CA ASN A 252 -17.71 -5.22 -2.77
C ASN A 252 -17.52 -4.28 -1.58
N ALA A 253 -17.51 -2.98 -1.87
CA ALA A 253 -17.30 -1.94 -0.86
C ALA A 253 -18.41 -1.92 0.21
N THR A 254 -19.66 -2.19 -0.17
CA THR A 254 -20.79 -2.24 0.76
C THR A 254 -20.71 -3.44 1.69
N GLY A 255 -20.21 -4.58 1.21
CA GLY A 255 -19.98 -5.77 2.01
C GLY A 255 -18.63 -5.81 2.73
N GLY A 256 -17.73 -4.86 2.48
CA GLY A 256 -16.43 -4.81 3.14
C GLY A 256 -15.43 -5.90 2.74
N TYR A 257 -15.62 -6.57 1.60
CA TYR A 257 -14.75 -7.67 1.16
C TYR A 257 -14.21 -7.48 -0.27
N SER A 258 -13.09 -8.14 -0.54
CA SER A 258 -12.55 -8.29 -1.90
C SER A 258 -12.13 -9.72 -2.15
N CYS A 259 -12.23 -10.16 -3.41
CA CYS A 259 -11.94 -11.53 -3.80
C CYS A 259 -10.89 -11.61 -4.92
N HIS A 260 -10.09 -12.67 -4.85
CA HIS A 260 -9.24 -13.15 -5.92
C HIS A 260 -10.06 -13.95 -6.94
N ASP A 261 -9.60 -14.00 -8.19
CA ASP A 261 -10.15 -14.90 -9.20
C ASP A 261 -9.33 -16.19 -9.29
N VAL A 262 -9.79 -17.09 -10.14
CA VAL A 262 -9.09 -18.33 -10.49
C VAL A 262 -8.35 -18.15 -11.81
N THR A 263 -7.06 -18.48 -11.87
CA THR A 263 -6.23 -18.32 -13.08
C THR A 263 -6.45 -19.42 -14.13
N SER A 264 -7.66 -19.95 -14.26
CA SER A 264 -7.97 -21.04 -15.18
C SER A 264 -8.61 -20.49 -16.45
N SER A 265 -8.12 -20.91 -17.62
CA SER A 265 -8.76 -20.59 -18.91
C SER A 265 -9.99 -21.46 -19.19
N SER A 266 -10.12 -22.60 -18.51
CA SER A 266 -11.20 -23.57 -18.70
C SER A 266 -12.31 -23.43 -17.66
N LEU A 267 -12.18 -22.57 -16.65
CA LEU A 267 -13.18 -22.41 -15.59
C LEU A 267 -13.52 -20.93 -15.41
N ARG A 268 -14.81 -20.61 -15.55
CA ARG A 268 -15.36 -19.31 -15.22
C ARG A 268 -16.24 -19.44 -13.98
N VAL A 269 -15.98 -18.63 -12.97
CA VAL A 269 -16.68 -18.66 -11.68
C VAL A 269 -17.00 -17.26 -11.20
N SER A 270 -17.91 -17.15 -10.22
CA SER A 270 -18.04 -15.95 -9.39
C SER A 270 -17.38 -16.24 -8.04
N SER A 271 -16.21 -15.67 -7.77
CA SER A 271 -15.37 -16.04 -6.60
C SER A 271 -16.12 -16.05 -5.27
N HIS A 272 -16.96 -15.03 -5.04
CA HIS A 272 -17.80 -14.88 -3.84
C HIS A 272 -18.94 -15.90 -3.70
N MET A 273 -19.18 -16.75 -4.70
CA MET A 273 -20.12 -17.88 -4.64
C MET A 273 -19.42 -19.23 -4.76
N PHE A 274 -18.30 -19.28 -5.48
CA PHE A 274 -17.59 -20.51 -5.78
C PHE A 274 -16.83 -21.06 -4.57
N TRP A 275 -15.97 -20.25 -3.94
CA TRP A 275 -15.27 -20.62 -2.71
C TRP A 275 -14.99 -19.39 -1.84
N PRO A 276 -16.02 -18.86 -1.16
CA PRO A 276 -15.92 -17.57 -0.47
C PRO A 276 -14.81 -17.53 0.57
N GLU A 277 -14.67 -18.58 1.39
CA GLU A 277 -13.67 -18.66 2.47
C GLU A 277 -12.22 -18.70 1.96
N GLY A 278 -11.99 -19.25 0.77
CA GLY A 278 -10.64 -19.39 0.21
C GLY A 278 -10.25 -18.33 -0.81
N LEU A 279 -11.23 -17.69 -1.45
CA LEU A 279 -10.98 -16.69 -2.50
C LEU A 279 -11.25 -15.26 -2.05
N CYS A 280 -12.03 -15.05 -0.99
CA CYS A 280 -12.40 -13.73 -0.52
C CYS A 280 -11.83 -13.49 0.88
N GLY A 281 -11.68 -12.21 1.21
CA GLY A 281 -11.30 -11.78 2.54
C GLY A 281 -11.80 -10.38 2.83
N CYS A 282 -11.83 -10.03 4.10
CA CYS A 282 -12.26 -8.71 4.55
C CYS A 282 -11.21 -7.65 4.22
N MET A 283 -11.68 -6.52 3.71
CA MET A 283 -10.83 -5.37 3.42
C MET A 283 -10.44 -4.64 4.71
N ALA A 284 -9.52 -3.68 4.57
CA ALA A 284 -9.18 -2.76 5.64
C ALA A 284 -10.46 -2.07 6.19
N GLY A 285 -10.55 -1.98 7.51
CA GLY A 285 -11.71 -1.47 8.24
C GLY A 285 -12.77 -2.53 8.58
N TYR A 286 -12.60 -3.76 8.10
CA TYR A 286 -13.52 -4.86 8.34
C TYR A 286 -12.78 -6.08 8.92
N GLU A 287 -13.48 -6.91 9.70
CA GLU A 287 -13.01 -8.23 10.15
C GLU A 287 -14.05 -9.30 9.81
N GLY A 288 -13.63 -10.57 9.78
CA GLY A 288 -14.50 -11.69 9.43
C GLY A 288 -13.75 -12.74 8.61
N SER A 289 -14.51 -13.52 7.84
CA SER A 289 -13.96 -14.54 6.95
C SER A 289 -14.74 -14.58 5.64
N GLY A 290 -14.02 -14.76 4.53
CA GLY A 290 -14.61 -14.86 3.21
C GLY A 290 -15.39 -13.60 2.81
N ILE A 291 -16.71 -13.72 2.75
CA ILE A 291 -17.64 -12.63 2.41
C ILE A 291 -18.43 -12.12 3.62
N ASP A 292 -18.33 -12.81 4.76
CA ASP A 292 -19.03 -12.48 6.00
C ASP A 292 -18.18 -11.49 6.81
N CYS A 293 -18.08 -10.27 6.28
CA CYS A 293 -17.28 -9.19 6.85
C CYS A 293 -18.15 -8.21 7.63
N ARG A 294 -17.64 -7.76 8.78
CA ARG A 294 -18.26 -6.74 9.62
C ARG A 294 -17.28 -5.59 9.85
N GLU A 295 -17.78 -4.37 9.90
CA GLU A 295 -16.97 -3.20 10.23
C GLU A 295 -16.29 -3.40 11.60
N CYS A 296 -15.06 -2.94 11.72
CA CYS A 296 -14.40 -2.84 13.02
C CYS A 296 -15.24 -2.02 14.00
N GLY A 297 -15.29 -2.48 15.25
CA GLY A 297 -15.93 -1.77 16.34
C GLY A 297 -15.28 -0.41 16.61
N ARG A 298 -15.89 0.37 17.52
CA ARG A 298 -15.25 1.60 18.02
C ARG A 298 -13.93 1.25 18.68
N ASP A 299 -12.98 2.18 18.61
CA ASP A 299 -11.65 2.07 19.23
C ASP A 299 -10.84 0.88 18.72
N THR A 300 -11.20 0.37 17.54
CA THR A 300 -10.46 -0.67 16.83
C THR A 300 -10.28 -0.30 15.37
N PHE A 301 -9.22 -0.81 14.75
CA PHE A 301 -8.93 -0.63 13.33
C PHE A 301 -8.46 -1.94 12.70
N ASN A 302 -8.56 -2.05 11.38
CA ASN A 302 -7.92 -3.12 10.63
C ASN A 302 -7.26 -2.54 9.38
N ASP A 303 -5.95 -2.66 9.27
CA ASP A 303 -5.14 -2.13 8.17
C ASP A 303 -4.63 -3.22 7.21
N VAL A 304 -4.90 -4.50 7.52
CA VAL A 304 -4.42 -5.65 6.76
C VAL A 304 -5.59 -6.44 6.18
N PHE A 305 -5.41 -6.93 4.95
CA PHE A 305 -6.41 -7.75 4.26
C PHE A 305 -6.58 -9.09 4.99
N ASN A 306 -7.84 -9.46 5.24
CA ASN A 306 -8.23 -10.71 5.89
C ASN A 306 -7.59 -10.92 7.28
N SER A 307 -7.50 -9.87 8.09
CA SER A 307 -7.11 -9.94 9.51
C SER A 307 -8.21 -9.46 10.46
N SER A 308 -8.02 -9.74 11.74
CA SER A 308 -8.90 -9.28 12.81
C SER A 308 -8.65 -7.81 13.16
N CYS A 309 -9.68 -7.12 13.66
CA CYS A 309 -9.52 -5.74 14.15
C CYS A 309 -8.61 -5.72 15.39
N ARG A 310 -7.77 -4.69 15.46
CA ARG A 310 -6.82 -4.45 16.56
C ARG A 310 -7.26 -3.21 17.33
N PRO A 311 -7.07 -3.18 18.66
CA PRO A 311 -7.37 -1.98 19.44
C PRO A 311 -6.48 -0.82 19.01
N CYS A 312 -7.03 0.38 19.05
CA CYS A 312 -6.23 1.60 18.93
C CYS A 312 -5.23 1.71 20.09
N PRO A 313 -4.09 2.41 19.90
CA PRO A 313 -3.13 2.67 20.96
C PRO A 313 -3.76 3.35 22.19
N ALA A 314 -3.15 3.19 23.36
CA ALA A 314 -3.62 3.86 24.57
C ALA A 314 -3.73 5.38 24.37
N SER A 315 -4.79 5.98 24.93
CA SER A 315 -5.12 7.42 24.76
C SER A 315 -5.48 7.82 23.32
N SER A 316 -6.07 6.91 22.55
CA SER A 316 -6.71 7.20 21.28
C SER A 316 -8.04 6.49 21.11
N THR A 317 -8.89 7.06 20.27
CA THR A 317 -10.21 6.55 19.94
C THR A 317 -10.43 6.50 18.43
N ALA A 318 -11.27 5.58 17.96
CA ALA A 318 -11.60 5.48 16.54
C ALA A 318 -13.10 5.29 16.33
N GLY A 319 -13.59 5.84 15.22
CA GLY A 319 -14.91 5.52 14.71
C GLY A 319 -15.01 4.06 14.27
N LYS A 320 -16.23 3.61 13.98
CA LYS A 320 -16.44 2.29 13.36
C LYS A 320 -15.78 2.25 11.98
N GLY A 321 -15.28 1.08 11.58
CA GLY A 321 -14.73 0.86 10.25
C GLY A 321 -13.37 1.53 9.99
N ALA A 322 -12.58 1.83 11.02
CA ALA A 322 -11.26 2.44 10.84
C ALA A 322 -10.32 1.50 10.05
N ALA A 323 -9.90 1.93 8.86
CA ALA A 323 -9.13 1.14 7.90
C ALA A 323 -7.61 1.26 8.06
N SER A 324 -7.13 2.06 9.00
CA SER A 324 -5.69 2.19 9.31
C SER A 324 -5.49 2.69 10.73
N ILE A 325 -4.24 2.59 11.22
CA ILE A 325 -3.86 3.16 12.52
C ILE A 325 -4.03 4.68 12.56
N ASP A 326 -3.93 5.35 11.41
CA ASP A 326 -4.19 6.80 11.30
C ASP A 326 -5.69 7.14 11.50
N GLY A 327 -6.57 6.14 11.44
CA GLY A 327 -7.97 6.26 11.84
C GLY A 327 -8.15 6.42 13.36
N CYS A 328 -7.15 6.06 14.17
CA CYS A 328 -7.12 6.29 15.61
C CYS A 328 -6.72 7.75 15.90
N ARG A 329 -7.61 8.49 16.55
CA ARG A 329 -7.37 9.88 16.97
C ARG A 329 -6.93 9.92 18.41
N CYS A 330 -5.75 10.49 18.66
CA CYS A 330 -5.25 10.70 20.02
C CYS A 330 -6.12 11.70 20.78
N ASP A 331 -6.39 11.42 22.05
CA ASP A 331 -7.06 12.35 22.95
C ASP A 331 -6.20 13.60 23.18
N LEU A 332 -4.87 13.41 23.21
CA LEU A 332 -3.86 14.46 23.29
C LEU A 332 -2.70 14.17 22.31
N GLY A 333 -2.23 15.19 21.60
CA GLY A 333 -1.11 15.07 20.66
C GLY A 333 -1.51 14.52 19.30
N ARG A 334 -0.62 13.76 18.65
CA ARG A 334 -0.85 13.12 17.34
C ARG A 334 -0.26 11.71 17.30
N MET A 335 -0.72 10.89 16.37
CA MET A 335 -0.16 9.56 16.12
C MET A 335 1.23 9.69 15.47
N ILE A 336 2.26 9.16 16.13
CA ILE A 336 3.63 9.06 15.60
C ILE A 336 4.10 7.63 15.85
N ASP A 337 4.50 6.92 14.79
CA ASP A 337 4.98 5.53 14.85
C ASP A 337 4.03 4.58 15.59
N GLY A 338 2.72 4.76 15.39
CA GLY A 338 1.68 3.95 16.01
C GLY A 338 1.48 4.18 17.51
N ALA A 339 2.01 5.26 18.08
CA ALA A 339 1.76 5.68 19.45
C ALA A 339 1.31 7.15 19.52
N CYS A 340 0.47 7.47 20.52
CA CYS A 340 0.09 8.87 20.78
C CYS A 340 1.24 9.59 21.45
N GLN A 341 1.77 10.59 20.77
CA GLN A 341 2.90 11.38 21.26
C GLN A 341 2.54 12.86 21.21
N CYS A 342 2.94 13.59 22.25
CA CYS A 342 2.92 15.04 22.23
C CYS A 342 4.07 15.55 21.35
N GLU A 343 3.81 16.52 20.48
CA GLU A 343 4.92 17.22 19.82
C GLU A 343 5.83 17.82 20.89
N ALA A 344 7.14 17.62 20.74
CA ALA A 344 8.16 17.97 21.73
C ALA A 344 8.13 19.45 22.19
N GLY A 345 7.42 20.34 21.49
CA GLY A 345 7.23 21.75 21.88
C GLY A 345 5.93 22.10 22.61
N LYS A 346 4.90 21.23 22.64
CA LYS A 346 3.57 21.57 23.22
C LYS A 346 3.33 21.03 24.63
N ALA A 347 4.08 20.02 25.08
CA ALA A 347 3.97 19.54 26.46
C ALA A 347 4.51 20.56 27.49
N LEU A 348 5.41 21.47 27.06
CA LEU A 348 6.02 22.46 27.95
C LEU A 348 5.15 23.70 28.17
N SER A 349 4.25 24.04 27.24
CA SER A 349 3.44 25.26 27.35
C SER A 349 2.38 25.23 28.44
N GLN A 350 1.94 24.06 28.90
CA GLN A 350 1.08 23.94 30.10
C GLN A 350 1.86 23.98 31.42
N LEU A 351 3.19 23.85 31.40
CA LEU A 351 4.07 24.00 32.57
C LEU A 351 4.66 25.42 32.71
N LEU A 352 4.48 26.29 31.71
CA LEU A 352 5.11 27.60 31.62
C LEU A 352 4.38 28.74 32.37
N GLU A 353 3.29 28.46 33.09
CA GLU A 353 2.76 29.37 34.12
C GLU A 353 3.51 29.25 35.48
N ALA A 354 4.55 28.42 35.56
CA ALA A 354 5.33 28.26 36.78
C ALA A 354 6.20 29.49 37.09
N LYS A 355 5.93 30.09 38.26
CA LYS A 355 6.77 31.08 38.95
C LYS A 355 8.26 30.71 38.86
N HIS A 356 9.12 31.72 38.67
CA HIS A 356 10.58 31.66 38.62
C HIS A 356 11.20 30.48 39.40
N VAL A 357 11.55 29.41 38.69
CA VAL A 357 12.18 28.21 39.26
C VAL A 357 13.70 28.43 39.31
N VAL A 358 14.31 28.11 40.45
CA VAL A 358 15.78 28.16 40.63
C VAL A 358 16.46 27.28 39.56
N GLY A 359 17.48 27.83 38.91
CA GLY A 359 18.20 27.17 37.83
C GLY A 359 17.70 27.49 36.43
N TYR A 360 16.69 28.35 36.27
CA TYR A 360 16.15 28.76 34.97
C TYR A 360 16.15 30.28 34.80
N ALA A 361 16.44 30.76 33.59
CA ALA A 361 16.41 32.18 33.20
C ALA A 361 15.71 32.37 31.84
N ARG A 362 15.21 33.59 31.61
CA ARG A 362 14.60 33.99 30.34
C ARG A 362 15.69 34.49 29.38
N LEU A 363 15.51 34.32 28.07
CA LEU A 363 16.43 34.90 27.08
C LEU A 363 16.28 36.42 26.98
N VAL A 364 15.04 36.90 27.14
CA VAL A 364 14.67 38.32 27.05
C VAL A 364 13.73 38.65 28.21
N ARG A 365 13.74 39.91 28.68
CA ARG A 365 12.77 40.39 29.66
C ARG A 365 11.35 40.07 29.18
N GLN A 366 10.51 39.53 30.07
CA GLN A 366 9.11 39.16 29.79
C GLN A 366 8.90 37.99 28.81
N ALA A 367 9.94 37.27 28.37
CA ALA A 367 9.74 36.06 27.55
C ALA A 367 8.88 35.02 28.31
N SER A 368 7.95 34.37 27.61
CA SER A 368 7.11 33.31 28.16
C SER A 368 7.86 32.01 28.39
N VAL A 369 9.00 31.82 27.70
CA VAL A 369 9.83 30.62 27.77
C VAL A 369 11.03 30.85 28.71
N VAL A 370 11.27 29.88 29.58
CA VAL A 370 12.46 29.83 30.46
C VAL A 370 13.38 28.72 30.02
N PHE A 371 14.69 28.94 30.16
CA PHE A 371 15.74 28.02 29.76
C PHE A 371 16.62 27.69 30.97
N ARG A 372 17.12 26.46 31.03
CA ARG A 372 18.01 26.05 32.13
C ARG A 372 19.34 26.79 32.01
N CYS A 373 19.79 27.36 33.13
CA CYS A 373 21.07 28.03 33.21
C CYS A 373 22.23 27.03 33.25
N TRP A 374 23.40 27.46 32.81
CA TRP A 374 24.59 26.62 32.83
C TRP A 374 25.01 26.32 34.28
N ASP A 375 25.41 25.08 34.53
CA ASP A 375 26.04 24.67 35.78
C ASP A 375 27.20 25.58 36.21
N PRO A 376 27.20 26.05 37.48
CA PRO A 376 26.22 25.77 38.54
C PRO A 376 24.93 26.60 38.39
N ALA A 377 23.84 25.97 37.92
CA ALA A 377 22.60 26.65 37.54
C ALA A 377 21.95 27.37 38.73
N ALA A 378 22.02 26.73 39.91
CA ALA A 378 21.49 27.28 41.16
C ALA A 378 22.24 28.54 41.65
N GLU A 379 23.51 28.73 41.27
CA GLU A 379 24.29 29.93 41.62
C GLU A 379 24.09 31.06 40.61
N ARG A 380 23.86 30.73 39.34
CA ARG A 380 23.69 31.72 38.26
C ARG A 380 22.27 32.23 38.14
N CYS A 381 21.29 31.39 38.46
CA CYS A 381 19.87 31.67 38.28
C CYS A 381 19.09 31.36 39.55
N ASN A 382 19.34 32.16 40.57
CA ASN A 382 18.59 32.18 41.81
C ASN A 382 17.74 33.45 41.78
N SER A 383 16.43 33.28 41.64
CA SER A 383 15.44 34.34 41.45
C SER A 383 15.25 35.25 42.68
N SER A 384 16.15 35.18 43.65
CA SER A 384 16.09 35.94 44.90
C SER A 384 16.31 37.45 44.73
N GLY A 385 16.71 37.93 43.54
CA GLY A 385 16.89 39.35 43.27
C GLY A 385 16.30 39.78 41.92
N SER A 386 15.21 40.55 41.98
CA SER A 386 14.66 41.60 41.08
C SER A 386 14.89 41.62 39.55
N SER A 387 15.72 40.77 38.93
CA SER A 387 15.93 40.81 37.48
C SER A 387 14.80 40.04 36.79
N ASP A 388 14.08 40.70 35.89
CA ASP A 388 13.03 40.09 35.04
C ASP A 388 13.53 38.88 34.22
N ILE A 389 14.85 38.71 34.15
CA ILE A 389 15.56 37.66 33.42
C ILE A 389 15.81 36.43 34.30
N GLY A 390 15.85 36.56 35.63
CA GLY A 390 16.09 35.46 36.57
C GLY A 390 17.58 35.20 36.91
N CYS A 391 18.48 36.14 36.59
CA CYS A 391 19.89 36.05 36.97
C CYS A 391 20.10 36.44 38.43
N THR A 392 21.07 35.81 39.08
CA THR A 392 21.48 36.19 40.44
C THR A 392 22.11 37.57 40.48
N THR A 393 21.81 38.31 41.53
CA THR A 393 22.47 39.58 41.87
C THR A 393 23.97 39.42 42.21
N GLY A 394 24.49 38.20 42.19
CA GLY A 394 25.89 37.84 42.44
C GLY A 394 26.85 38.13 41.29
N GLY A 395 26.52 39.07 40.39
CA GLY A 395 27.41 39.51 39.33
C GLY A 395 27.31 38.73 38.01
N TYR A 396 26.16 38.13 37.70
CA TYR A 396 25.87 37.53 36.39
C TYR A 396 24.84 38.36 35.62
N GLU A 397 25.01 38.49 34.30
CA GLU A 397 24.09 39.20 33.42
C GLU A 397 23.94 38.53 32.03
N GLY A 398 22.99 39.05 31.25
CA GLY A 398 22.74 38.62 29.87
C GLY A 398 21.85 37.37 29.73
N PRO A 399 21.61 36.91 28.49
CA PRO A 399 20.81 35.71 28.21
C PRO A 399 21.44 34.49 28.90
N LEU A 400 20.62 33.70 29.61
CA LEU A 400 21.07 32.52 30.38
C LEU A 400 22.13 32.80 31.48
N CYS A 401 22.33 34.07 31.84
CA CYS A 401 23.24 34.50 32.91
C CYS A 401 24.68 33.98 32.72
N VAL A 402 25.15 33.92 31.47
CA VAL A 402 26.47 33.39 31.11
C VAL A 402 27.59 34.42 31.14
N ALA A 403 27.26 35.72 31.16
CA ALA A 403 28.21 36.81 31.25
C ALA A 403 28.32 37.31 32.69
N CYS A 404 29.49 37.85 33.05
CA CYS A 404 29.65 38.56 34.31
C CYS A 404 29.12 39.99 34.17
N ALA A 405 28.36 40.44 35.17
CA ALA A 405 27.87 41.80 35.28
C ALA A 405 29.03 42.80 35.42
N GLU A 406 28.74 44.06 35.15
CA GLU A 406 29.72 45.14 35.27
C GLU A 406 30.36 45.16 36.67
N GLY A 407 31.69 45.25 36.72
CA GLY A 407 32.47 45.17 37.96
C GLY A 407 32.80 43.75 38.44
N TYR A 408 32.50 42.72 37.66
CA TYR A 408 32.86 41.33 37.92
C TYR A 408 33.70 40.76 36.77
N ARG A 409 34.60 39.82 37.08
CA ARG A 409 35.36 39.02 36.09
C ARG A 409 35.06 37.54 36.21
N SER A 410 35.22 36.83 35.10
CA SER A 410 35.17 35.37 35.07
C SER A 410 36.45 34.79 35.70
N ARG A 411 36.31 33.94 36.73
CA ARG A 411 37.39 33.11 37.28
C ARG A 411 36.82 31.77 37.73
N SER A 412 37.39 30.67 37.21
CA SER A 412 36.96 29.30 37.56
C SER A 412 35.45 29.07 37.39
N ARG A 413 34.87 29.57 36.28
CA ARG A 413 33.42 29.50 35.95
C ARG A 413 32.49 30.27 36.89
N ARG A 414 33.03 31.10 37.79
CA ARG A 414 32.27 32.02 38.65
C ARG A 414 32.60 33.47 38.33
N CYS A 415 31.63 34.36 38.51
CA CYS A 415 31.85 35.79 38.44
C CYS A 415 32.33 36.28 39.81
N ILE A 416 33.53 36.84 39.86
CA ILE A 416 34.14 37.39 41.08
C ILE A 416 34.24 38.90 40.92
N LYS A 417 33.85 39.63 41.96
CA LYS A 417 33.95 41.10 41.95
C LYS A 417 35.40 41.51 41.71
N CYS A 418 35.60 42.47 40.82
CA CYS A 418 36.90 43.07 40.63
C CYS A 418 37.23 43.87 41.89
N ASP A 419 38.20 43.39 42.67
CA ASP A 419 38.82 44.22 43.69
C ASP A 419 39.46 45.40 42.97
N VAL A 420 39.22 46.61 43.47
CA VAL A 420 39.70 47.87 42.90
C VAL A 420 41.24 47.89 43.04
N ALA A 421 41.93 47.18 42.15
CA ALA A 421 43.36 47.19 42.04
C ALA A 421 43.75 48.47 41.30
N SER A 422 44.09 49.48 42.12
CA SER A 422 45.01 50.60 41.88
C SER A 422 45.43 50.79 40.42
N ASP A 423 45.02 51.93 39.86
CA ASP A 423 45.53 52.55 38.64
C ASP A 423 47.01 52.23 38.38
N ASP A 424 47.28 51.39 37.39
CA ASP A 424 48.52 51.51 36.63
C ASP A 424 48.20 51.46 35.14
N THR A 425 47.69 52.60 34.67
CA THR A 425 47.41 52.93 33.27
C THR A 425 48.64 52.86 32.36
N ARG A 426 49.85 52.58 32.86
CA ARG A 426 51.07 52.43 32.04
C ARG A 426 51.07 51.20 31.11
N GLY A 427 50.21 50.22 31.31
CA GLY A 427 50.12 49.04 30.43
C GLY A 427 49.52 49.30 29.04
N THR A 428 48.75 50.37 28.86
CA THR A 428 48.02 50.66 27.60
C THR A 428 48.92 51.04 26.44
N MET A 429 49.95 51.87 26.67
CA MET A 429 50.85 52.29 25.58
C MET A 429 51.75 51.15 25.11
N ALA A 430 52.16 50.24 26.00
CA ALA A 430 53.02 49.12 25.62
C ALA A 430 52.28 48.12 24.71
N GLY A 431 51.00 47.86 24.97
CA GLY A 431 50.16 46.97 24.15
C GLY A 431 49.88 47.53 22.74
N VAL A 432 49.53 48.83 22.64
CA VAL A 432 49.29 49.46 21.33
C VAL A 432 50.59 49.57 20.54
N ALA A 433 51.71 49.91 21.18
CA ALA A 433 53.01 50.00 20.52
C ALA A 433 53.51 48.63 20.01
N THR A 434 53.33 47.56 20.78
CA THR A 434 53.69 46.20 20.33
C THR A 434 52.81 45.73 19.18
N THR A 435 51.50 46.02 19.22
CA THR A 435 50.60 45.63 18.12
C THR A 435 50.94 46.40 16.84
N ALA A 436 51.21 47.70 16.92
CA ALA A 436 51.64 48.52 15.78
C ALA A 436 53.00 48.07 15.22
N ALA A 437 53.95 47.70 16.09
CA ALA A 437 55.25 47.18 15.67
C ALA A 437 55.11 45.84 14.92
N VAL A 438 54.26 44.93 15.40
CA VAL A 438 54.00 43.64 14.72
C VAL A 438 53.37 43.86 13.35
N VAL A 439 52.40 44.76 13.23
CA VAL A 439 51.78 45.09 11.93
C VAL A 439 52.80 45.71 10.97
N ALA A 440 53.66 46.61 11.44
CA ALA A 440 54.72 47.21 10.63
C ALA A 440 55.76 46.17 10.14
N VAL A 441 56.14 45.22 11.00
CA VAL A 441 57.04 44.11 10.61
C VAL A 441 56.40 43.22 9.55
N VAL A 442 55.12 42.84 9.72
CA VAL A 442 54.41 42.01 8.74
C VAL A 442 54.27 42.75 7.39
N ALA A 443 53.92 44.04 7.40
CA ALA A 443 53.83 44.85 6.20
C ALA A 443 55.21 45.01 5.50
N GLY A 444 56.28 45.22 6.28
CA GLY A 444 57.64 45.30 5.76
C GLY A 444 58.13 44.00 5.13
N VAL A 445 57.80 42.85 5.73
CA VAL A 445 58.08 41.54 5.15
C VAL A 445 57.30 41.37 3.84
N MET A 446 55.99 41.65 3.80
CA MET A 446 55.23 41.55 2.55
C MET A 446 55.77 42.46 1.44
N TYR A 447 56.19 43.68 1.76
CA TYR A 447 56.75 44.63 0.80
C TYR A 447 58.11 44.17 0.25
N PHE A 448 59.02 43.72 1.13
CA PHE A 448 60.33 43.20 0.73
C PHE A 448 60.21 42.00 -0.21
N TRP A 449 59.27 41.09 0.06
CA TRP A 449 59.03 39.94 -0.80
C TRP A 449 58.40 40.31 -2.15
N ARG A 450 57.48 41.28 -2.17
CA ARG A 450 56.93 41.81 -3.43
C ARG A 450 58.01 42.46 -4.30
N SER A 451 59.01 43.11 -3.69
CA SER A 451 60.12 43.73 -4.42
C SER A 451 61.17 42.74 -4.98
N ARG A 452 61.21 41.49 -4.48
CA ARG A 452 62.11 40.44 -4.97
C ARG A 452 61.51 39.53 -6.04
N ALA A 453 60.19 39.56 -6.24
CA ALA A 453 59.53 38.92 -7.37
C ALA A 453 59.73 39.80 -8.63
N GLY A 454 60.96 39.79 -9.17
CA GLY A 454 61.32 40.52 -10.38
C GLY A 454 60.54 40.03 -11.62
N ASP A 455 60.30 40.97 -12.53
CA ASP A 455 59.64 40.81 -13.84
C ASP A 455 60.04 39.50 -14.53
N SER A 456 59.16 38.52 -14.44
CA SER A 456 59.13 37.36 -15.33
C SER A 456 57.85 37.53 -16.16
N GLY A 457 58.03 37.62 -17.47
CA GLY A 457 57.00 37.96 -18.44
C GLY A 457 55.80 37.00 -18.48
N PRO A 458 54.81 37.28 -19.35
CA PRO A 458 53.52 36.62 -19.33
C PRO A 458 53.66 35.16 -19.78
N ALA A 459 53.80 34.26 -18.82
CA ALA A 459 53.64 32.83 -19.02
C ALA A 459 52.19 32.45 -18.69
N ASP A 460 51.62 31.65 -19.58
CA ASP A 460 50.23 31.20 -19.57
C ASP A 460 49.70 30.81 -18.19
N ALA A 461 48.56 31.39 -17.84
CA ALA A 461 47.83 31.12 -16.62
C ALA A 461 47.30 29.67 -16.62
N ALA A 462 48.07 28.77 -16.01
CA ALA A 462 47.53 27.51 -15.51
C ALA A 462 46.52 27.82 -14.38
N PRO A 463 45.37 27.12 -14.32
CA PRO A 463 44.31 27.43 -13.37
C PRO A 463 44.83 27.25 -11.93
N VAL A 464 44.78 28.33 -11.16
CA VAL A 464 44.99 28.32 -9.71
C VAL A 464 44.05 27.26 -9.11
N PRO A 465 44.55 26.21 -8.44
CA PRO A 465 43.69 25.21 -7.84
C PRO A 465 42.81 25.85 -6.76
N GLN A 466 41.58 25.36 -6.68
CA GLN A 466 40.42 25.83 -5.89
C GLN A 466 40.62 25.90 -4.35
N GLY A 467 41.72 26.45 -3.85
CA GLY A 467 41.93 26.75 -2.43
C GLY A 467 41.35 28.11 -2.00
N GLY A 468 41.08 29.01 -2.95
CA GLY A 468 40.51 30.32 -2.66
C GLY A 468 39.05 30.27 -2.18
N SER A 469 38.29 29.25 -2.58
CA SER A 469 36.87 29.13 -2.25
C SER A 469 36.61 28.86 -0.77
N VAL A 470 37.46 28.11 -0.08
CA VAL A 470 37.28 27.78 1.35
C VAL A 470 37.52 29.00 2.24
N LEU A 471 38.53 29.81 1.92
CA LEU A 471 38.83 31.04 2.65
C LEU A 471 37.75 32.11 2.40
N LEU A 472 37.27 32.21 1.16
CA LEU A 472 36.15 33.09 0.81
C LEU A 472 34.83 32.60 1.45
N GLN A 473 34.59 31.29 1.53
CA GLN A 473 33.45 30.70 2.24
C GLN A 473 33.54 30.94 3.75
N LEU A 474 34.72 30.88 4.35
CA LEU A 474 34.92 31.26 5.75
C LEU A 474 34.60 32.75 5.97
N PHE A 475 35.11 33.64 5.12
CA PHE A 475 34.77 35.08 5.21
C PHE A 475 33.28 35.36 4.96
N GLN A 476 32.64 34.64 4.04
CA GLN A 476 31.20 34.75 3.75
C GLN A 476 30.35 34.23 4.91
N LEU A 477 30.73 33.11 5.54
CA LEU A 477 30.06 32.56 6.72
C LEU A 477 30.13 33.53 7.91
N TRP A 478 31.26 34.22 8.06
CA TRP A 478 31.42 35.29 9.05
C TRP A 478 30.59 36.54 8.73
N GLY A 479 30.45 36.90 7.45
CA GLY A 479 29.54 37.96 7.00
C GLY A 479 28.07 37.65 7.27
N VAL A 480 27.67 36.38 7.11
CA VAL A 480 26.33 35.88 7.46
C VAL A 480 26.11 35.95 8.98
N LEU A 481 27.08 35.51 9.79
CA LEU A 481 27.02 35.59 11.26
C LEU A 481 26.95 37.04 11.80
N LEU A 482 27.56 38.00 11.10
CA LEU A 482 27.46 39.43 11.45
C LEU A 482 26.17 40.09 10.94
N GLY A 483 25.59 39.59 9.85
CA GLY A 483 24.37 40.13 9.22
C GLY A 483 23.06 39.60 9.83
N THR A 484 23.06 38.44 10.49
CA THR A 484 21.85 37.86 11.08
C THR A 484 21.64 38.34 12.51
N LYS A 485 21.22 39.59 12.68
CA LYS A 485 20.68 40.11 13.95
C LYS A 485 19.17 39.89 14.09
N GLU A 486 18.47 39.51 13.02
CA GLU A 486 16.99 39.44 12.98
C GLU A 486 16.39 38.08 12.56
N VAL A 487 17.19 37.04 12.28
CA VAL A 487 16.66 35.71 11.94
C VAL A 487 17.03 34.71 13.03
N VAL A 488 16.32 34.77 14.15
CA VAL A 488 16.52 33.88 15.32
C VAL A 488 15.56 32.69 15.33
N GLU A 489 14.59 32.59 14.40
CA GLU A 489 13.57 31.53 14.45
C GLU A 489 13.87 30.25 13.65
N ALA A 490 15.03 30.13 12.98
CA ALA A 490 15.32 28.98 12.11
C ALA A 490 16.54 28.11 12.52
N LEU A 491 17.07 28.24 13.75
CA LEU A 491 18.32 27.58 14.14
C LEU A 491 18.20 26.73 15.43
N GLU A 492 17.55 25.56 15.37
CA GLU A 492 17.68 24.54 16.44
C GLU A 492 18.93 23.65 16.28
N VAL A 493 19.60 23.64 15.12
CA VAL A 493 20.73 22.73 14.83
C VAL A 493 22.11 23.37 15.05
N MET A 494 22.19 24.66 15.40
CA MET A 494 23.45 25.41 15.49
C MET A 494 23.87 25.78 16.93
N GLU A 495 23.10 25.36 17.93
CA GLU A 495 23.34 25.72 19.34
C GLU A 495 24.68 25.19 19.86
N GLU A 496 25.05 23.95 19.49
CA GLU A 496 26.35 23.36 19.85
C GLU A 496 27.54 24.05 19.16
N TYR A 497 27.35 24.54 17.93
CA TYR A 497 28.43 25.18 17.15
C TYR A 497 28.74 26.59 17.67
N VAL A 498 27.70 27.33 18.08
CA VAL A 498 27.83 28.65 18.73
C VAL A 498 28.45 28.51 20.12
N GLN A 499 28.09 27.48 20.88
CA GLN A 499 28.73 27.21 22.18
C GLN A 499 30.23 26.93 22.06
N TRP A 500 30.67 26.23 21.00
CA TRP A 500 32.08 25.94 20.77
C TRP A 500 32.92 27.18 20.43
N LEU A 501 32.42 28.07 19.58
CA LEU A 501 33.10 29.34 19.24
C LEU A 501 33.19 30.29 20.44
N GLN A 502 32.21 30.26 21.36
CA GLN A 502 32.27 31.02 22.60
C GLN A 502 33.34 30.51 23.57
N MET A 503 33.64 29.20 23.60
CA MET A 503 34.64 28.63 24.52
C MET A 503 36.09 29.01 24.19
N THR A 504 36.45 29.16 22.92
CA THR A 504 37.82 29.54 22.51
C THR A 504 38.09 31.03 22.78
N ALA A 505 37.14 31.91 22.48
CA ALA A 505 37.24 33.33 22.83
C ALA A 505 37.23 33.56 24.35
N LYS A 506 36.46 32.76 25.10
CA LYS A 506 36.39 32.83 26.56
C LYS A 506 37.69 32.37 27.23
N SER A 507 38.33 31.31 26.74
CA SER A 507 39.61 30.83 27.28
C SER A 507 40.75 31.84 27.10
N PHE A 508 40.79 32.53 25.95
CA PHE A 508 41.75 33.61 25.72
C PHE A 508 41.46 34.85 26.58
N ARG A 509 40.18 35.15 26.82
CA ARG A 509 39.71 36.25 27.67
C ARG A 509 40.03 36.01 29.16
N ASP A 510 39.79 34.79 29.63
CA ASP A 510 40.11 34.35 31.00
C ASP A 510 41.63 34.41 31.25
N ALA A 511 42.46 34.11 30.24
CA ALA A 511 43.93 34.14 30.35
C ALA A 511 44.52 35.56 30.46
N MET A 512 43.89 36.56 29.85
CA MET A 512 44.42 37.94 29.80
C MET A 512 43.98 38.82 31.00
N SER A 513 43.00 38.40 31.80
CA SER A 513 42.45 39.16 32.96
C SER A 513 42.04 40.62 32.70
N LEU A 514 41.88 41.01 31.43
CA LEU A 514 41.64 42.39 31.00
C LEU A 514 40.25 42.93 31.41
N GLU A 515 39.32 42.07 31.81
CA GLU A 515 37.94 42.44 32.16
C GLU A 515 37.87 43.43 33.34
N CYS A 516 38.73 43.28 34.36
CA CYS A 516 38.72 44.17 35.51
C CYS A 516 39.39 45.53 35.26
N ALA A 517 40.34 45.60 34.34
CA ALA A 517 41.09 46.83 34.09
C ALA A 517 40.39 47.77 33.08
N TYR A 518 39.58 47.22 32.16
CA TYR A 518 39.04 47.99 31.03
C TYR A 518 37.53 47.85 30.83
N GLY A 519 36.81 47.11 31.69
CA GLY A 519 35.36 46.96 31.63
C GLY A 519 34.84 46.52 30.24
N ARG A 520 33.70 47.08 29.81
CA ARG A 520 33.10 46.83 28.47
C ARG A 520 34.04 47.16 27.30
N SER A 521 35.01 48.06 27.48
CA SER A 521 35.96 48.43 26.44
C SER A 521 36.90 47.26 26.08
N ALA A 522 37.30 46.43 27.06
CA ALA A 522 38.08 45.21 26.79
C ALA A 522 37.30 44.16 26.00
N GLN A 523 35.97 44.08 26.17
CA GLN A 523 35.14 43.18 25.36
C GLN A 523 35.14 43.62 23.90
N SER A 524 35.09 44.92 23.64
CA SER A 524 35.17 45.47 22.28
C SER A 524 36.56 45.27 21.66
N LEU A 525 37.62 45.51 22.44
CA LEU A 525 39.01 45.34 22.01
C LEU A 525 39.38 43.87 21.76
N SER A 526 38.92 42.95 22.61
CA SER A 526 39.10 41.51 22.40
C SER A 526 38.25 40.98 21.24
N ALA A 527 37.04 41.50 21.04
CA ALA A 527 36.24 41.19 19.86
C ALA A 527 36.90 41.69 18.56
N LEU A 528 37.61 42.83 18.60
CA LEU A 528 38.39 43.35 17.48
C LEU A 528 39.71 42.59 17.27
N ALA A 529 40.39 42.19 18.34
CA ALA A 529 41.67 41.48 18.27
C ALA A 529 41.52 39.99 17.94
N SER A 530 40.42 39.36 18.36
CA SER A 530 40.14 37.95 18.12
C SER A 530 40.19 37.53 16.64
N PRO A 531 39.66 38.28 15.66
CA PRO A 531 39.80 37.95 14.24
C PRO A 531 41.21 38.22 13.70
N CYS A 532 42.00 39.08 14.34
CA CYS A 532 43.38 39.37 13.92
C CYS A 532 44.34 38.22 14.27
N ILE A 533 44.09 37.47 15.35
CA ILE A 533 44.96 36.38 15.81
C ILE A 533 45.11 35.24 14.79
N PRO A 534 44.03 34.67 14.21
CA PRO A 534 44.13 33.68 13.13
C PRO A 534 44.85 34.21 11.90
N LEU A 535 44.61 35.47 11.54
CA LEU A 535 45.26 36.12 10.40
C LEU A 535 46.76 36.30 10.64
N LEU A 536 47.16 36.65 11.86
CA LEU A 536 48.56 36.72 12.27
C LEU A 536 49.24 35.35 12.25
N LEU A 537 48.57 34.31 12.75
CA LEU A 537 49.05 32.93 12.69
C LEU A 537 49.20 32.44 11.24
N LEU A 538 48.20 32.69 10.38
CA LEU A 538 48.28 32.39 8.95
C LEU A 538 49.44 33.15 8.27
N ALA A 539 49.59 34.44 8.57
CA ALA A 539 50.69 35.26 8.06
C ALA A 539 52.06 34.77 8.53
N LEU A 540 52.17 34.23 9.75
CA LEU A 540 53.39 33.61 10.28
C LEU A 540 53.64 32.20 9.71
N CYS A 541 52.60 31.46 9.34
CA CYS A 541 52.72 30.14 8.70
C CYS A 541 53.15 30.21 7.22
N MET A 542 52.72 31.25 6.49
CA MET A 542 53.07 31.48 5.08
C MET A 542 54.59 31.46 4.80
N PRO A 543 55.47 32.17 5.55
CA PRO A 543 56.90 32.14 5.32
C PRO A 543 57.54 30.79 5.69
N LEU A 544 57.02 30.09 6.70
CA LEU A 544 57.48 28.73 7.05
C LEU A 544 57.18 27.73 5.92
N GLU A 545 56.07 27.89 5.21
CA GLU A 545 55.74 27.10 4.02
C GLU A 545 56.64 27.47 2.83
N ALA A 546 56.90 28.76 2.61
CA ALA A 546 57.75 29.23 1.52
C ALA A 546 59.19 28.71 1.64
N VAL A 547 59.74 28.64 2.85
CA VAL A 547 61.09 28.09 3.10
C VAL A 547 61.12 26.57 2.88
N ARG A 548 60.03 25.85 3.18
CA ARG A 548 59.95 24.39 2.99
C ARG A 548 59.79 23.96 1.52
N ARG A 549 59.17 24.78 0.67
CA ARG A 549 59.04 24.46 -0.78
C ARG A 549 60.37 24.41 -1.53
N GLY A 550 61.44 25.02 -1.00
CA GLY A 550 62.79 24.90 -1.57
C GLY A 550 63.49 23.55 -1.29
N ALA A 551 62.95 22.72 -0.40
CA ALA A 551 63.60 21.50 0.09
C ALA A 551 63.08 20.19 -0.55
N GLY A 552 62.31 20.27 -1.64
CA GLY A 552 61.95 19.10 -2.48
C GLY A 552 61.10 18.01 -1.80
N THR A 553 60.54 18.27 -0.62
CA THR A 553 59.64 17.36 0.10
C THR A 553 58.28 18.02 0.23
N GLU A 554 57.24 17.43 -0.38
CA GLU A 554 55.87 17.90 -0.16
C GLU A 554 55.51 17.75 1.33
N PRO A 555 55.03 18.85 1.96
CA PRO A 555 53.61 18.86 2.31
C PRO A 555 53.00 20.25 2.07
N GLY A 556 52.01 20.33 1.19
CA GLY A 556 51.18 21.52 1.04
C GLY A 556 50.34 21.80 2.29
N VAL A 557 50.00 23.08 2.51
CA VAL A 557 48.85 23.75 3.19
C VAL A 557 48.12 23.00 4.33
N SER A 558 47.93 21.70 4.22
CA SER A 558 47.43 20.75 5.21
C SER A 558 48.04 20.91 6.59
N SER A 559 49.34 21.18 6.76
CA SER A 559 49.95 21.27 8.10
C SER A 559 49.59 22.55 8.85
N ALA A 560 49.54 23.70 8.17
CA ALA A 560 49.09 24.97 8.76
C ALA A 560 47.59 24.91 9.06
N LEU A 561 46.80 24.33 8.14
CA LEU A 561 45.39 24.06 8.39
C LEU A 561 45.21 23.13 9.58
N LYS A 562 45.95 22.02 9.67
CA LYS A 562 45.91 21.08 10.82
C LYS A 562 46.30 21.74 12.13
N LEU A 563 47.28 22.64 12.14
CA LEU A 563 47.67 23.39 13.34
C LEU A 563 46.56 24.35 13.77
N LEU A 564 45.93 25.06 12.82
CA LEU A 564 44.77 25.91 13.08
C LEU A 564 43.58 25.08 13.57
N THR A 565 43.31 23.92 12.96
CA THR A 565 42.27 23.00 13.40
C THR A 565 42.58 22.45 14.79
N ALA A 566 43.84 22.12 15.11
CA ALA A 566 44.24 21.68 16.45
C ALA A 566 44.16 22.79 17.50
N LEU A 567 44.47 24.04 17.16
CA LEU A 567 44.35 25.19 18.06
C LEU A 567 42.89 25.63 18.28
N PHE A 568 42.03 25.52 17.27
CA PHE A 568 40.63 25.95 17.34
C PHE A 568 39.66 24.82 17.73
N ILE A 569 40.00 23.55 17.48
CA ILE A 569 39.15 22.38 17.77
C ILE A 569 39.77 21.47 18.86
N GLY A 570 41.09 21.51 19.08
CA GLY A 570 41.83 20.53 19.91
C GLY A 570 42.01 20.85 21.39
N GLY A 571 41.22 21.76 21.99
CA GLY A 571 41.31 22.08 23.43
C GLY A 571 40.68 21.06 24.39
N GLY A 572 40.16 19.92 23.91
CA GLY A 572 39.28 19.03 24.69
C GLY A 572 39.58 17.54 24.65
N GLU A 573 40.81 17.12 24.31
CA GLU A 573 41.10 15.70 24.06
C GLU A 573 41.07 14.72 25.26
N PRO A 574 41.04 15.10 26.56
CA PRO A 574 40.71 14.13 27.60
C PRO A 574 39.20 13.97 27.84
N LEU A 575 38.37 14.93 27.43
CA LEU A 575 36.92 14.96 27.75
C LEU A 575 36.05 14.30 26.68
N LEU A 576 36.50 14.28 25.42
CA LEU A 576 35.76 13.61 24.33
C LEU A 576 35.63 12.09 24.56
N LYS A 577 36.61 11.44 25.20
CA LYS A 577 36.57 9.99 25.48
C LYS A 577 35.67 9.58 26.64
N HIS A 578 35.26 10.51 27.51
CA HIS A 578 34.31 10.24 28.60
C HIS A 578 32.89 10.76 28.29
N ALA A 579 32.74 11.87 27.57
CA ALA A 579 31.43 12.35 27.14
C ALA A 579 30.77 11.43 26.09
N PHE A 580 31.54 10.88 25.15
CA PHE A 580 31.00 9.92 24.16
C PHE A 580 30.65 8.54 24.74
N ARG A 581 31.06 8.23 25.98
CA ARG A 581 30.74 6.95 26.66
C ARG A 581 29.53 7.03 27.58
N VAL A 582 28.98 8.23 27.82
CA VAL A 582 27.85 8.44 28.75
C VAL A 582 26.58 8.93 28.03
N ALA A 583 26.67 9.34 26.76
CA ALA A 583 25.53 9.85 25.97
C ALA A 583 24.98 8.88 24.91
N LEU A 584 25.16 7.58 25.07
CA LEU A 584 24.44 6.57 24.28
C LEU A 584 24.23 5.31 25.13
N PRO A 585 22.96 4.96 25.36
CA PRO A 585 22.59 3.58 25.12
C PRO A 585 21.34 3.47 24.22
N LEU A 586 21.50 2.61 23.21
CA LEU A 586 20.48 1.66 22.73
C LEU A 586 19.40 2.16 21.75
N VAL A 587 19.77 2.25 20.47
CA VAL A 587 18.92 1.75 19.38
C VAL A 587 19.70 0.68 18.61
N LYS A 588 19.57 -0.56 19.08
CA LYS A 588 19.54 -1.79 18.28
C LYS A 588 18.88 -2.84 19.16
N CYS A 589 17.66 -3.22 18.83
CA CYS A 589 17.09 -4.49 19.22
C CYS A 589 17.07 -5.36 17.97
N ASP A 590 17.97 -6.34 17.94
CA ASP A 590 17.72 -7.58 17.22
C ASP A 590 16.69 -8.40 18.00
N ALA A 591 15.97 -9.22 17.24
CA ALA A 591 14.85 -10.02 17.66
C ALA A 591 15.24 -11.08 18.71
N TRP A 592 14.47 -11.14 19.80
CA TRP A 592 13.86 -12.31 20.45
C TRP A 592 13.55 -11.99 21.92
N GLY A 593 12.34 -12.34 22.34
CA GLY A 593 11.74 -11.88 23.60
C GLY A 593 12.32 -12.49 24.88
N GLY A 594 12.07 -11.79 25.99
CA GLY A 594 12.30 -12.27 27.35
C GLY A 594 12.19 -11.13 28.36
N GLU A 595 11.22 -11.23 29.25
CA GLU A 595 10.82 -10.27 30.29
C GLU A 595 11.96 -9.85 31.25
N ALA A 596 11.90 -8.64 31.80
CA ALA A 596 12.23 -8.40 33.21
C ALA A 596 11.65 -7.08 33.74
N ALA A 597 10.89 -7.23 34.82
CA ALA A 597 10.26 -6.18 35.61
C ALA A 597 11.26 -5.33 36.40
N TRP A 598 10.82 -4.12 36.78
CA TRP A 598 11.52 -3.21 37.66
C TRP A 598 11.03 -3.35 39.11
N ALA A 599 11.96 -3.37 40.06
CA ALA A 599 11.68 -3.11 41.48
C ALA A 599 12.89 -2.40 42.14
N PRO A 600 12.66 -1.61 43.21
CA PRO A 600 13.28 -0.29 43.39
C PRO A 600 14.22 -0.24 44.59
N TRP A 601 15.33 0.50 44.51
CA TRP A 601 16.19 0.72 45.66
C TRP A 601 16.40 2.22 45.90
N ALA A 602 15.94 2.65 47.07
CA ALA A 602 16.25 3.91 47.72
C ALA A 602 17.20 3.62 48.89
N LEU A 603 18.41 4.18 48.82
CA LEU A 603 19.15 4.91 49.86
C LEU A 603 20.50 5.35 49.29
#